data_AF-A0A7S2H5S7-F1
#
_entry.id   AF-A0A7S2H5S7-F1
#
_cell.length_a   1.000
_cell.length_b   1.000
_cell.length_c   1.000
_cell.angle_alpha   90.00
_cell.angle_beta   90.00
_cell.angle_gamma   90.00
#
_symmetry.space_group_name_H-M   'P 1'
#
loop_
_entity.id
_entity.type
_entity.pdbx_description
1 polymer ?
#
loop_
_entity_poly.entity_id
_entity_poly.type
_entity_poly.pdbx_seq_one_letter_code
_entity_poly.pdbx_strand_id
1 'polypeptide(L)'
;NGQIEVELVPMGTMAERLRAAGAGIPAFFTKTGAGTLVQHGGMPMRYSPDGKRTVVKVSVCKPASLFRPPMHPEAAPQEHIMETAISGDFAFVKAWKGDTEGNLVYRKTARNHNPAI
;
A
#
# COMPACT_ATOMS: atom_id res chain seq x y z
N ASN A 1 -7.68 9.99 -20.37
CA ASN A 1 -8.23 9.23 -21.52
C ASN A 1 -8.41 7.72 -21.24
N GLY A 2 -8.60 7.27 -19.99
CA GLY A 2 -9.02 5.87 -19.71
C GLY A 2 -8.05 4.73 -20.04
N GLN A 3 -6.85 5.05 -20.52
CA GLN A 3 -5.85 4.07 -20.97
C GLN A 3 -5.10 3.39 -19.84
N ILE A 4 -5.03 4.01 -18.66
CA ILE A 4 -4.26 3.54 -17.51
C ILE A 4 -5.24 3.27 -16.36
N GLU A 5 -4.97 2.21 -15.62
CA GLU A 5 -5.58 1.94 -14.33
C GLU A 5 -4.69 2.48 -13.21
N VAL A 6 -5.28 3.16 -12.24
CA VAL A 6 -4.58 3.75 -11.10
C VAL A 6 -5.25 3.30 -9.81
N GLU A 7 -4.49 2.61 -8.95
CA GLU A 7 -4.90 2.34 -7.57
C GLU A 7 -4.28 3.41 -6.67
N LEU A 8 -5.13 4.19 -5.99
CA LEU A 8 -4.65 5.15 -4.99
C LEU A 8 -4.47 4.42 -3.65
N VAL A 9 -3.24 4.40 -3.15
CA VAL A 9 -2.88 3.74 -1.90
C VAL A 9 -2.22 4.76 -0.97
N PRO A 10 -2.61 4.85 0.32
CA PRO A 10 -1.88 5.66 1.29
C PRO A 10 -0.39 5.28 1.33
N MET A 11 0.50 6.28 1.33
CA MET A 11 1.95 6.04 1.17
C MET A 11 2.53 5.08 2.22
N GLY A 12 2.13 5.21 3.49
CA GLY A 12 2.57 4.31 4.56
C GLY A 12 2.09 2.87 4.35
N THR A 13 0.84 2.71 3.92
CA THR A 13 0.28 1.40 3.56
C THR A 13 1.04 0.80 2.38
N MET A 14 1.35 1.57 1.34
CA MET A 14 2.11 1.08 0.18
C MET A 14 3.49 0.56 0.59
N ALA A 15 4.22 1.33 1.41
CA ALA A 15 5.53 0.91 1.92
C ALA A 15 5.44 -0.37 2.76
N GLU A 16 4.42 -0.50 3.62
CA GLU A 16 4.25 -1.68 4.45
C GLU A 16 3.80 -2.91 3.66
N ARG A 17 2.99 -2.74 2.60
CA ARG A 17 2.64 -3.83 1.67
C ARG A 17 3.88 -4.40 0.96
N LEU A 18 4.83 -3.54 0.57
CA LEU A 18 6.11 -3.96 -0.03
C LEU A 18 6.96 -4.72 1.01
N ARG A 19 7.13 -4.14 2.20
CA ARG A 19 7.89 -4.75 3.30
C ARG A 19 7.31 -6.11 3.72
N ALA A 20 5.98 -6.22 3.81
CA ALA A 20 5.28 -7.45 4.17
C ALA A 20 5.56 -8.57 3.15
N ALA A 21 5.60 -8.24 1.86
CA ALA A 21 5.94 -9.20 0.81
C ALA A 21 7.36 -9.77 0.99
N GLY A 22 8.36 -8.90 1.16
CA GLY A 22 9.75 -9.32 1.38
C GLY A 22 9.96 -10.11 2.69
N ALA A 23 9.07 -9.94 3.66
CA ALA A 23 9.10 -10.65 4.95
C ALA A 23 8.25 -11.94 4.98
N GLY A 24 7.61 -12.34 3.88
CA GLY A 24 6.74 -13.53 3.85
C GLY A 24 5.43 -13.37 4.62
N ILE A 25 4.95 -12.14 4.83
CA ILE A 25 3.70 -11.83 5.52
C ILE A 25 2.62 -11.57 4.46
N PRO A 26 1.59 -12.42 4.29
CA PRO A 26 0.64 -12.31 3.18
C PRO A 26 -0.33 -11.13 3.33
N ALA A 27 -0.64 -10.73 4.56
CA ALA A 27 -1.53 -9.61 4.87
C ALA A 27 -1.26 -9.07 6.28
N PHE A 28 -1.64 -7.81 6.51
CA PHE A 28 -1.57 -7.15 7.82
C PHE A 28 -2.77 -6.21 8.01
N PHE A 29 -3.03 -5.81 9.25
CA PHE A 29 -4.07 -4.83 9.57
C PHE A 29 -3.45 -3.46 9.86
N THR A 30 -4.07 -2.39 9.35
CA THR A 30 -3.67 -1.01 9.60
C THR A 30 -4.89 -0.13 9.83
N LYS A 31 -4.76 0.89 10.69
CA LYS A 31 -5.79 1.92 10.88
C LYS A 31 -5.88 2.87 9.68
N THR A 32 -4.81 2.98 8.89
CA THR A 32 -4.73 3.93 7.78
C THR A 32 -5.77 3.61 6.71
N GLY A 33 -6.72 4.53 6.49
CA GLY A 33 -7.78 4.36 5.50
C GLY A 33 -9.09 3.80 6.06
N ALA A 34 -9.14 3.38 7.33
CA ALA A 34 -10.38 2.99 8.00
C ALA A 34 -11.38 4.17 8.02
N GLY A 35 -12.65 3.88 7.77
CA GLY A 35 -13.74 4.86 7.63
C GLY A 35 -13.67 5.73 6.37
N THR A 36 -12.82 5.40 5.38
CA THR A 36 -12.66 6.17 4.14
C THR A 36 -12.98 5.34 2.90
N LEU A 37 -12.95 5.96 1.72
CA LEU A 37 -13.08 5.24 0.44
C LEU A 37 -11.95 4.21 0.20
N VAL A 38 -10.84 4.28 0.95
CA VAL A 38 -9.80 3.24 0.91
C VAL A 38 -10.33 1.93 1.49
N GLN A 39 -11.13 2.02 2.56
CA GLN A 39 -11.83 0.88 3.15
C GLN A 39 -13.06 0.51 2.34
N HIS A 40 -14.00 1.46 2.16
CA HIS A 40 -15.34 1.15 1.66
C HIS A 40 -15.35 0.79 0.18
N GLY A 41 -14.27 1.10 -0.55
CA GLY A 41 -14.21 0.95 -1.99
C GLY A 41 -14.89 2.11 -2.71
N GLY A 42 -15.12 1.93 -4.02
CA GLY A 42 -15.81 2.92 -4.86
C GLY A 42 -14.90 4.01 -5.43
N MET A 43 -13.60 4.03 -5.12
CA MET A 43 -12.67 4.98 -5.77
C MET A 43 -12.52 4.61 -7.26
N PRO A 44 -12.70 5.57 -8.19
CA PRO A 44 -12.45 5.31 -9.61
C PRO A 44 -11.00 4.89 -9.86
N MET A 45 -10.80 3.68 -10.38
CA MET A 45 -9.47 3.16 -10.74
C MET A 45 -9.20 3.26 -12.24
N ARG A 46 -10.25 3.16 -13.07
CA ARG A 46 -10.12 3.29 -14.53
C ARG A 46 -11.35 3.95 -15.14
N TYR A 47 -11.10 4.80 -16.14
CA TYR A 47 -12.13 5.41 -16.97
C TYR A 47 -12.23 4.74 -18.34
N SER A 48 -13.38 4.87 -19.00
CA SER A 48 -13.55 4.46 -20.39
C SER A 48 -12.60 5.24 -21.33
N PRO A 49 -12.01 4.59 -22.33
CA PRO A 49 -11.12 5.25 -23.29
C PRO A 49 -11.85 6.14 -24.31
N ASP A 50 -13.18 6.08 -24.36
CA ASP A 50 -14.06 6.82 -25.27
C ASP A 50 -14.16 8.34 -25.01
N GLY A 51 -13.44 8.86 -24.02
CA GLY A 51 -13.44 10.27 -23.63
C GLY A 51 -14.63 10.69 -22.76
N LYS A 52 -15.61 9.81 -22.49
CA LYS A 52 -16.85 10.13 -21.76
C LYS A 52 -16.71 10.14 -20.23
N ARG A 53 -15.49 9.96 -19.70
CA ARG A 53 -15.17 9.89 -18.25
C ARG A 53 -16.05 8.92 -17.44
N THR A 54 -16.66 7.93 -18.10
CA THR A 54 -17.39 6.85 -17.42
C THR A 54 -16.41 6.00 -16.64
N VAL A 55 -16.70 5.72 -15.37
CA VAL A 55 -15.87 4.84 -14.53
C VAL A 55 -16.15 3.40 -14.92
N VAL A 56 -15.11 2.65 -15.28
CA VAL A 56 -15.21 1.23 -15.69
C VAL A 56 -14.64 0.28 -14.65
N LYS A 57 -13.84 0.79 -13.70
CA LYS A 57 -13.33 0.01 -12.57
C LYS A 57 -13.27 0.88 -11.33
N VAL A 58 -13.68 0.32 -10.20
CA VAL A 58 -13.62 0.95 -8.88
C VAL A 58 -12.85 0.08 -7.90
N SER A 59 -12.29 0.70 -6.85
CA SER A 59 -11.71 -0.03 -5.74
C SER A 59 -12.78 -0.86 -5.01
N VAL A 60 -12.36 -1.99 -4.45
CA VAL A 60 -13.23 -2.91 -3.70
C VAL A 60 -13.22 -2.57 -2.22
N CYS A 61 -14.27 -2.99 -1.51
CA CYS A 61 -14.31 -2.90 -0.06
C CYS A 61 -13.24 -3.82 0.56
N LYS A 62 -12.50 -3.33 1.54
CA LYS A 62 -11.47 -4.07 2.26
C LYS A 62 -12.02 -4.67 3.55
N PRO A 63 -11.66 -5.91 3.91
CA PRO A 63 -12.03 -6.48 5.20
C PRO A 63 -11.55 -5.60 6.34
N ALA A 64 -12.38 -5.45 7.37
CA ALA A 64 -12.07 -4.65 8.54
C ALA A 64 -12.27 -5.48 9.81
N SER A 65 -11.49 -5.15 10.84
CA SER A 65 -11.63 -5.74 12.17
C SER A 65 -11.43 -4.66 13.24
N LEU A 66 -12.07 -4.86 14.38
CA LEU A 66 -11.96 -3.98 15.53
C LEU A 66 -10.81 -4.46 16.43
N PHE A 67 -9.83 -3.59 16.64
CA PHE A 67 -8.70 -3.86 17.53
C PHE A 67 -8.79 -2.98 18.77
N ARG A 68 -8.65 -3.61 19.93
CA ARG A 68 -8.49 -2.90 21.21
C ARG A 68 -7.00 -2.90 21.59
N PRO A 69 -6.37 -1.73 21.78
CA PRO A 69 -4.97 -1.66 22.21
C PRO A 69 -4.80 -2.32 23.59
N PRO A 70 -3.87 -3.28 23.76
CA PRO A 70 -3.67 -3.94 25.06
C PRO A 70 -3.24 -2.98 26.18
N MET A 71 -2.53 -1.91 25.82
CA MET A 71 -2.06 -0.89 26.77
C MET A 71 -3.15 0.12 27.20
N HIS A 72 -4.31 0.11 26.54
CA HIS A 72 -5.45 1.00 26.83
C HIS A 72 -6.77 0.21 26.75
N PRO A 73 -7.02 -0.74 27.68
CA PRO A 73 -8.21 -1.59 27.66
C PRO A 73 -9.53 -0.80 27.82
N GLU A 74 -9.47 0.39 28.40
CA GLU A 74 -10.57 1.34 28.54
C GLU A 74 -10.96 2.02 27.23
N ALA A 75 -10.06 2.05 26.23
CA ALA A 75 -10.33 2.71 24.97
C ALA A 75 -11.34 1.92 24.13
N ALA A 76 -12.17 2.67 23.39
CA ALA A 76 -13.05 2.07 22.40
C ALA A 76 -12.22 1.30 21.34
N PRO A 77 -12.69 0.12 20.90
CA PRO A 77 -12.05 -0.60 19.81
C PRO A 77 -11.93 0.28 18.56
N GLN A 78 -10.79 0.20 17.90
CA GLN A 78 -10.49 0.98 16.69
C GLN A 78 -10.57 0.08 15.46
N GLU A 79 -11.26 0.57 14.43
CA GLU A 79 -11.33 -0.12 13.15
C GLU A 79 -9.99 -0.09 12.43
N HIS A 80 -9.57 -1.25 11.95
CA HIS A 80 -8.41 -1.44 11.10
C HIS A 80 -8.81 -2.23 9.86
N ILE A 81 -8.23 -1.88 8.73
CA ILE A 81 -8.46 -2.55 7.45
C ILE A 81 -7.32 -3.53 7.15
N MET A 82 -7.67 -4.64 6.52
CA MET A 82 -6.73 -5.64 6.06
C MET A 82 -6.14 -5.21 4.71
N GLU A 83 -4.81 -5.16 4.64
CA GLU A 83 -4.06 -4.88 3.42
C GLU A 83 -3.21 -6.10 3.08
N THR A 84 -3.17 -6.44 1.80
CA THR A 84 -2.39 -7.57 1.30
C THR A 84 -1.00 -7.12 0.89
N ALA A 85 -0.01 -7.98 1.10
CA ALA A 85 1.33 -7.75 0.59
C ALA A 85 1.33 -7.50 -0.92
N ILE A 86 2.23 -6.63 -1.38
CA ILE A 86 2.44 -6.38 -2.81
C ILE A 86 3.86 -6.82 -3.18
N SER A 87 3.94 -7.83 -4.02
CA SER A 87 5.17 -8.32 -4.63
C SER A 87 5.18 -7.95 -6.12
N GLY A 88 6.37 -7.82 -6.68
CA GLY A 88 6.58 -7.71 -8.11
C GLY A 88 7.59 -8.75 -8.57
N ASP A 89 7.55 -9.09 -9.87
CA ASP A 89 8.51 -10.03 -10.46
C ASP A 89 9.94 -9.46 -10.48
N PHE A 90 10.05 -8.14 -10.56
CA PHE A 90 11.31 -7.41 -10.58
C PHE A 90 11.24 -6.16 -9.69
N ALA A 91 12.38 -5.80 -9.11
CA ALA A 91 12.58 -4.56 -8.37
C ALA A 91 13.74 -3.77 -8.98
N PHE A 92 13.47 -2.54 -9.42
CA PHE A 92 14.51 -1.61 -9.86
C PHE A 92 14.79 -0.61 -8.73
N VAL A 93 15.92 -0.78 -8.05
CA VAL A 93 16.34 0.06 -6.93
C VAL A 93 17.50 0.99 -7.32
N LYS A 94 17.53 2.18 -6.71
CA LYS A 94 18.63 3.14 -6.87
C LYS A 94 19.38 3.34 -5.56
N ALA A 95 20.66 2.99 -5.56
CA ALA A 95 21.59 3.24 -4.46
C ALA A 95 22.59 4.37 -4.78
N TRP A 96 23.28 4.86 -3.75
CA TRP A 96 24.40 5.81 -3.92
C TRP A 96 25.72 5.08 -4.16
N LYS A 97 25.95 3.98 -3.44
CA LYS A 97 27.11 3.10 -3.59
C LYS A 97 26.65 1.65 -3.47
N GLY A 98 27.31 0.76 -4.18
CA GLY A 98 27.23 -0.68 -4.02
C GLY A 98 28.64 -1.27 -4.04
N ASP A 99 28.90 -2.30 -3.25
CA ASP A 99 30.13 -3.10 -3.39
C ASP A 99 29.90 -4.29 -4.33
N THR A 100 30.93 -5.11 -4.53
CA THR A 100 30.88 -6.30 -5.40
C THR A 100 30.08 -7.46 -4.83
N GLU A 101 29.78 -7.44 -3.53
CA GLU A 101 28.96 -8.46 -2.86
C GLU A 101 27.46 -8.12 -2.89
N GLY A 102 27.12 -6.89 -3.28
CA GLY A 102 25.74 -6.43 -3.41
C GLY A 102 25.25 -5.61 -2.21
N ASN A 103 26.12 -5.22 -1.28
CA ASN A 103 25.73 -4.33 -0.19
C ASN A 103 25.49 -2.92 -0.71
N LEU A 104 24.35 -2.31 -0.37
CA LEU A 104 23.93 -1.01 -0.89
C LEU A 104 23.92 0.08 0.19
N VAL A 105 24.47 1.25 -0.12
CA VAL A 105 24.39 2.46 0.72
C VAL A 105 23.56 3.51 0.02
N TYR A 106 22.62 4.12 0.74
CA TYR A 106 21.74 5.18 0.27
C TYR A 106 22.16 6.54 0.86
N ARG A 107 21.87 7.64 0.14
CA ARG A 107 22.28 9.00 0.55
C ARG A 107 21.07 9.89 0.82
N LYS A 108 20.95 10.38 2.06
CA LYS A 108 19.91 11.32 2.50
C LYS A 108 18.50 10.77 2.18
N THR A 109 17.60 11.62 1.68
CA THR A 109 16.20 11.30 1.37
C THR A 109 16.01 10.42 0.13
N ALA A 110 17.09 10.09 -0.61
CA ALA A 110 17.02 9.12 -1.70
C ALA A 110 16.78 7.67 -1.21
N ARG A 111 16.90 7.43 0.11
CA ARG A 111 16.55 6.16 0.77
C ARG A 111 15.03 6.01 1.00
N ASN A 112 14.22 6.42 0.04
CA ASN A 112 12.76 6.40 0.19
C ASN A 112 12.19 4.97 0.16
N HIS A 113 11.66 4.49 -0.97
CA HIS A 113 11.06 3.16 -1.07
C HIS A 113 12.08 2.11 -1.53
N ASN A 114 13.26 2.52 -1.97
CA ASN A 114 14.33 1.62 -2.41
C ASN A 114 14.69 0.49 -1.42
N PRO A 115 14.74 0.69 -0.08
CA PRO A 115 15.08 -0.40 0.84
C PRO A 115 13.87 -1.25 1.29
N ALA A 116 12.65 -0.90 0.85
CA ALA A 116 11.42 -1.58 1.29
C ALA A 116 11.06 -2.78 0.38
N ILE A 117 11.89 -3.08 -0.62
CA ILE A 117 11.69 -4.12 -1.63
C ILE A 117 12.71 -5.23 -1.41
#